data_AF-A0A813TU23-F1
#
_entry.id   AF-A0A813TU23-F1
#
_cell.length_a   1.000
_cell.length_b   1.000
_cell.length_c   1.000
_cell.angle_alpha   90.00
_cell.angle_beta   90.00
_cell.angle_gamma   90.00
#
_symmetry.space_group_name_H-M   'P 1'
#
loop_
_entity.id
_entity.type
_entity.pdbx_description
1 polymer ?
#
loop_
_entity_poly.entity_id
_entity_poly.type
_entity_poly.pdbx_seq_one_letter_code
_entity_poly.pdbx_strand_id
1 'polypeptide(L)'
;MKLKGDTAIFTRQNPNGDRFAYECPEERDYYPYWKPTKWIDIAVLTNDPKRCTYFRTESENVKSRFYCKIANNYKGIIPIDKLSCEKINGSIWIESPSHNVEPPVCRETQFTRDNHLGNTYGGQAPNFNWKIPNITQERCVLRIRYNISTNDYDLNQPTSVDLNKKYGLSVEEANSRDYILKNNPKVKLFSDLDFGLNLAINTAQYGRVFQDRSHVFSIRSRQNIESDRKILNLNVRGKRGNIVQVYPSVEYDFTPNKLEASKNDFIHIQWTGSNKNPLNNAGQGLAGTDRSNIVLLTNKTFGISSNSFYAPLELNGDYGVNYPLSVNQANFLGMTKEDLIRLALLEENHIGGSMEELDDAGTYFDLGPRKITNSGVYHYMSSRNNNFSNRDQKGEIITYEHEFYDDYIGSNGGRLEFRIGFVNIPEGALDDLEYFRIDIKTKQNVNGSDLDTKVLKPNKFDESTMASDLIVINKLKNNIKKAMNMKLRLKRGLSGMESHNLYRINNELLTKVESKIKGDVIEFETQESGIYVVKYEKYYGVLIGVLVGLGVLIILVGAAALFLYKNPQYVKSLRYKATNVKRSMNNQL
;
A
#
# COMPACT_ATOMS: atom_id res chain seq x y z
N MET A 1 -39.76 -7.95 -0.98
CA MET A 1 -40.00 -8.90 0.13
C MET A 1 -40.62 -8.13 1.30
N LYS A 2 -41.57 -8.70 2.04
CA LYS A 2 -42.12 -8.10 3.28
C LYS A 2 -41.28 -8.55 4.48
N LEU A 3 -40.87 -7.62 5.34
CA LEU A 3 -40.20 -7.92 6.62
C LEU A 3 -41.19 -8.60 7.58
N LYS A 4 -40.73 -9.55 8.41
CA LYS A 4 -41.57 -10.23 9.41
C LYS A 4 -41.53 -9.57 10.80
N GLY A 5 -40.86 -8.42 10.91
CA GLY A 5 -40.76 -7.63 12.13
C GLY A 5 -40.17 -6.25 11.83
N ASP A 6 -40.09 -5.41 12.85
CA ASP A 6 -39.81 -3.97 12.79
C ASP A 6 -38.60 -3.56 13.65
N THR A 7 -37.72 -4.51 13.98
CA THR A 7 -36.47 -4.28 14.71
C THR A 7 -35.23 -4.48 13.83
N ALA A 8 -34.06 -4.03 14.28
CA ALA A 8 -32.79 -4.05 13.54
C ALA A 8 -32.26 -5.45 13.13
N ILE A 9 -32.91 -6.53 13.56
CA ILE A 9 -32.59 -7.89 13.08
C ILE A 9 -33.27 -8.21 11.75
N PHE A 10 -34.38 -7.51 11.43
CA PHE A 10 -35.16 -7.72 10.23
C PHE A 10 -34.70 -6.75 9.13
N THR A 11 -33.98 -7.26 8.14
CA THR A 11 -33.54 -6.47 6.98
C THR A 11 -34.06 -7.07 5.68
N ARG A 12 -33.91 -6.35 4.57
CA ARG A 12 -34.24 -6.89 3.23
C ARG A 12 -33.55 -8.24 2.97
N GLN A 13 -32.32 -8.39 3.45
CA GLN A 13 -31.51 -9.61 3.27
C GLN A 13 -31.77 -10.67 4.34
N ASN A 14 -32.37 -10.28 5.46
CA ASN A 14 -32.70 -11.15 6.59
C ASN A 14 -34.15 -10.93 7.08
N PRO A 15 -35.16 -11.21 6.25
CA PRO A 15 -36.55 -10.90 6.59
C PRO A 15 -37.11 -11.76 7.73
N ASN A 16 -36.44 -12.87 8.08
CA ASN A 16 -36.81 -13.75 9.20
C ASN A 16 -36.20 -13.33 10.54
N GLY A 17 -35.23 -12.42 10.55
CA GLY A 17 -34.59 -11.96 11.79
C GLY A 17 -33.56 -12.94 12.37
N ASP A 18 -33.03 -13.86 11.57
CA ASP A 18 -32.02 -14.82 12.01
C ASP A 18 -30.75 -14.08 12.47
N ARG A 19 -30.22 -14.41 13.66
CA ARG A 19 -29.04 -13.75 14.20
C ARG A 19 -27.86 -14.70 14.31
N PHE A 20 -26.75 -14.35 13.66
CA PHE A 20 -25.50 -15.12 13.75
C PHE A 20 -24.56 -14.50 14.79
N ALA A 21 -24.42 -15.19 15.92
CA ALA A 21 -23.65 -14.73 17.08
C ALA A 21 -24.05 -13.31 17.52
N TYR A 22 -23.09 -12.39 17.65
CA TYR A 22 -23.34 -11.02 18.10
C TYR A 22 -23.62 -10.03 16.96
N GLU A 23 -23.84 -10.49 15.73
CA GLU A 23 -24.19 -9.64 14.59
C GLU A 23 -25.42 -8.76 14.85
N CYS A 24 -25.35 -7.51 14.38
CA CYS A 24 -26.51 -6.66 14.11
C CYS A 24 -26.72 -6.64 12.58
N PRO A 25 -27.78 -7.30 12.05
CA PRO A 25 -28.02 -7.37 10.60
C PRO A 25 -28.14 -6.01 9.92
N GLU A 26 -28.75 -5.03 10.58
CA GLU A 26 -28.86 -3.66 10.06
C GLU A 26 -27.48 -2.97 9.94
N GLU A 27 -26.61 -3.11 10.95
CA GLU A 27 -25.24 -2.56 10.89
C GLU A 27 -24.40 -3.26 9.80
N ARG A 28 -24.65 -4.54 9.53
CA ARG A 28 -24.03 -5.22 8.38
C ARG A 28 -24.51 -4.59 7.08
N ASP A 29 -25.82 -4.45 6.90
CA ASP A 29 -26.43 -4.08 5.62
C ASP A 29 -26.27 -2.59 5.28
N TYR A 30 -26.15 -1.72 6.27
CA TYR A 30 -26.07 -0.27 6.08
C TYR A 30 -24.77 0.31 6.64
N TYR A 31 -24.11 1.11 5.81
CA TYR A 31 -22.90 1.83 6.18
C TYR A 31 -22.84 3.21 5.49
N PRO A 32 -22.45 4.29 6.20
CA PRO A 32 -22.20 4.38 7.64
C PRO A 32 -23.41 4.07 8.51
N TYR A 33 -23.19 3.39 9.63
CA TYR A 33 -24.29 3.05 10.55
C TYR A 33 -24.60 4.25 11.44
N TRP A 34 -25.89 4.50 11.68
CA TRP A 34 -26.39 5.71 12.34
C TRP A 34 -26.53 5.59 13.86
N LYS A 35 -26.38 4.37 14.42
CA LYS A 35 -26.29 4.17 15.88
C LYS A 35 -24.83 4.02 16.30
N PRO A 36 -24.51 4.30 17.58
CA PRO A 36 -23.18 4.13 18.10
C PRO A 36 -22.66 2.70 17.89
N THR A 37 -21.43 2.59 17.43
CA THR A 37 -20.74 1.32 17.25
C THR A 37 -19.41 1.27 17.99
N LYS A 38 -18.89 0.07 18.22
CA LYS A 38 -17.53 -0.13 18.77
C LYS A 38 -16.49 -0.33 17.68
N TRP A 39 -16.92 -0.39 16.42
CA TRP A 39 -16.06 -0.64 15.29
C TRP A 39 -15.45 0.67 14.80
N ILE A 40 -14.13 0.76 14.86
CA ILE A 40 -13.36 1.87 14.29
C ILE A 40 -13.14 1.58 12.81
N ASP A 41 -13.49 2.53 11.94
CA ASP A 41 -13.40 2.33 10.51
C ASP A 41 -11.95 2.47 10.03
N ILE A 42 -11.41 1.42 9.38
CA ILE A 42 -10.04 1.41 8.82
C ILE A 42 -10.07 1.96 7.39
N ALA A 43 -10.88 1.34 6.54
CA ALA A 43 -10.96 1.68 5.13
C ALA A 43 -12.32 1.34 4.52
N VAL A 44 -12.67 2.09 3.47
CA VAL A 44 -13.83 1.88 2.60
C VAL A 44 -13.32 1.81 1.18
N LEU A 45 -13.34 0.60 0.61
CA LEU A 45 -12.98 0.39 -0.78
C LEU A 45 -14.27 0.33 -1.59
N THR A 46 -14.41 1.19 -2.60
CA THR A 46 -15.67 1.34 -3.36
C THR A 46 -15.42 1.45 -4.86
N ASN A 47 -16.35 0.98 -5.69
CA ASN A 47 -16.32 1.21 -7.13
C ASN A 47 -16.81 2.63 -7.52
N ASP A 48 -17.36 3.39 -6.56
CA ASP A 48 -17.80 4.77 -6.76
C ASP A 48 -17.00 5.72 -5.85
N PRO A 49 -15.79 6.13 -6.28
CA PRO A 49 -14.91 6.97 -5.47
C PRO A 49 -15.52 8.34 -5.12
N LYS A 50 -16.52 8.82 -5.86
CA LYS A 50 -17.22 10.09 -5.57
C LYS A 50 -17.93 10.06 -4.21
N ARG A 51 -18.24 8.87 -3.69
CA ARG A 51 -18.84 8.68 -2.36
C ARG A 51 -17.83 8.77 -1.22
N CYS A 52 -16.54 8.88 -1.51
CA CYS A 52 -15.53 8.91 -0.45
C CYS A 52 -15.64 10.11 0.47
N THR A 53 -16.05 11.28 -0.03
CA THR A 53 -16.35 12.43 0.82
C THR A 53 -17.43 12.06 1.84
N TYR A 54 -18.54 11.49 1.39
CA TYR A 54 -19.62 11.01 2.26
C TYR A 54 -19.12 9.99 3.29
N PHE A 55 -18.39 8.95 2.88
CA PHE A 55 -17.91 7.93 3.82
C PHE A 55 -16.95 8.49 4.87
N ARG A 56 -16.07 9.42 4.48
CA ARG A 56 -15.11 10.04 5.40
C ARG A 56 -15.77 10.98 6.39
N THR A 57 -16.76 11.78 5.96
CA THR A 57 -17.46 12.73 6.84
C THR A 57 -18.53 12.08 7.71
N GLU A 58 -19.13 10.99 7.24
CA GLU A 58 -20.20 10.30 7.95
C GLU A 58 -19.71 9.14 8.83
N SER A 59 -18.43 8.76 8.78
CA SER A 59 -17.88 7.74 9.69
C SER A 59 -17.97 8.16 11.17
N GLU A 60 -18.21 7.19 12.06
CA GLU A 60 -18.17 7.43 13.52
C GLU A 60 -16.76 7.74 14.03
N ASN A 61 -15.72 7.56 13.20
CA ASN A 61 -14.38 8.03 13.48
C ASN A 61 -14.36 9.54 13.82
N VAL A 62 -15.13 10.34 13.06
CA VAL A 62 -15.11 11.82 13.12
C VAL A 62 -16.47 12.45 13.42
N LYS A 63 -17.58 11.71 13.31
CA LYS A 63 -18.93 12.23 13.51
C LYS A 63 -19.63 11.51 14.65
N SER A 64 -20.14 12.24 15.64
CA SER A 64 -20.87 11.68 16.78
C SER A 64 -22.15 10.96 16.36
N ARG A 65 -22.68 10.13 17.25
CA ARG A 65 -23.93 9.38 17.11
C ARG A 65 -24.87 9.67 18.25
N PHE A 66 -26.12 9.26 18.10
CA PHE A 66 -27.11 9.45 19.15
C PHE A 66 -27.91 8.17 19.38
N TYR A 67 -28.38 7.98 20.61
CA TYR A 67 -29.21 6.85 20.97
C TYR A 67 -30.14 7.17 22.14
N CYS A 68 -31.26 6.46 22.21
CA CYS A 68 -32.18 6.54 23.34
C CYS A 68 -31.69 5.63 24.47
N LYS A 69 -31.27 6.22 25.59
CA LYS A 69 -30.98 5.48 26.82
C LYS A 69 -32.27 5.29 27.60
N ILE A 70 -32.62 4.03 27.83
CA ILE A 70 -33.80 3.64 28.58
C ILE A 70 -33.45 2.57 29.62
N ALA A 71 -34.30 2.40 30.63
CA ALA A 71 -34.09 1.38 31.65
C ALA A 71 -34.05 -0.04 31.05
N ASN A 72 -33.16 -0.90 31.57
CA ASN A 72 -32.92 -2.25 31.05
C ASN A 72 -34.16 -3.17 31.07
N ASN A 73 -35.17 -2.85 31.88
CA ASN A 73 -36.42 -3.59 31.98
C ASN A 73 -37.50 -3.12 30.98
N TYR A 74 -37.20 -2.15 30.12
CA TYR A 74 -38.12 -1.71 29.07
C TYR A 74 -38.37 -2.84 28.06
N LYS A 75 -39.65 -3.17 27.84
CA LYS A 75 -40.08 -4.29 26.98
C LYS A 75 -40.47 -3.88 25.55
N GLY A 76 -40.39 -2.59 25.23
CA GLY A 76 -40.74 -2.06 23.91
C GLY A 76 -39.54 -1.92 22.97
N ILE A 77 -39.81 -1.49 21.75
CA ILE A 77 -38.77 -1.15 20.76
C ILE A 77 -38.11 0.16 21.19
N ILE A 78 -36.78 0.15 21.29
CA ILE A 78 -36.03 1.35 21.64
C ILE A 78 -36.05 2.31 20.44
N PRO A 79 -36.60 3.54 20.59
CA PRO A 79 -36.69 4.49 19.49
C PRO A 79 -35.32 4.91 18.93
N ILE A 80 -35.32 5.32 17.66
CA ILE A 80 -34.12 5.74 16.92
C ILE A 80 -34.09 7.24 16.62
N ASP A 81 -35.11 7.97 17.05
CA ASP A 81 -35.22 9.42 16.92
C ASP A 81 -35.49 10.06 18.27
N LYS A 82 -35.07 11.33 18.39
CA LYS A 82 -35.17 12.10 19.62
C LYS A 82 -36.61 12.26 20.10
N LEU A 83 -37.52 12.61 19.19
CA LEU A 83 -38.92 12.89 19.52
C LEU A 83 -39.62 11.68 20.13
N SER A 84 -39.41 10.50 19.55
CA SER A 84 -39.98 9.25 20.06
C SER A 84 -39.31 8.79 21.35
N CYS A 85 -38.00 9.03 21.51
CA CYS A 85 -37.32 8.75 22.77
C CYS A 85 -37.92 9.56 23.91
N GLU A 86 -37.99 10.89 23.76
CA GLU A 86 -38.43 11.81 24.82
C GLU A 86 -39.89 11.61 25.26
N LYS A 87 -40.72 10.88 24.49
CA LYS A 87 -42.07 10.46 24.90
C LYS A 87 -42.08 9.34 25.94
N ILE A 88 -40.99 8.59 26.08
CA ILE A 88 -40.91 7.49 27.03
C ILE A 88 -40.44 8.02 28.39
N ASN A 89 -41.28 7.85 29.41
CA ASN A 89 -40.98 8.32 30.76
C ASN A 89 -39.67 7.70 31.30
N GLY A 90 -38.77 8.55 31.81
CA GLY A 90 -37.47 8.16 32.33
C GLY A 90 -36.41 7.80 31.29
N SER A 91 -36.68 8.01 29.99
CA SER A 91 -35.67 7.87 28.93
C SER A 91 -34.91 9.17 28.70
N ILE A 92 -33.70 9.07 28.13
CA ILE A 92 -32.83 10.21 27.82
C ILE A 92 -32.23 10.00 26.43
N TRP A 93 -32.31 11.02 25.57
CA TRP A 93 -31.61 11.04 24.29
C TRP A 93 -30.15 11.45 24.51
N ILE A 94 -29.21 10.55 24.23
CA ILE A 94 -27.80 10.72 24.57
C ILE A 94 -26.95 10.80 23.30
N GLU A 95 -26.04 11.78 23.28
CA GLU A 95 -24.93 11.82 22.33
C GLU A 95 -23.84 10.83 22.73
N SER A 96 -23.46 9.97 21.79
CA SER A 96 -22.24 9.19 21.83
C SER A 96 -21.17 9.93 21.02
N PRO A 97 -20.06 10.37 21.65
CA PRO A 97 -19.02 11.09 20.92
C PRO A 97 -18.42 10.21 19.82
N SER A 98 -17.90 10.86 18.76
CA SER A 98 -17.08 10.17 17.76
C SER A 98 -15.86 9.51 18.39
N HIS A 99 -15.24 8.56 17.69
CA HIS A 99 -14.01 7.94 18.16
C HIS A 99 -12.81 8.90 18.24
N ASN A 100 -12.92 10.09 17.61
CA ASN A 100 -11.88 11.12 17.61
C ASN A 100 -10.55 10.59 17.04
N VAL A 101 -10.67 9.90 15.89
CA VAL A 101 -9.54 9.38 15.11
C VAL A 101 -9.69 9.82 13.66
N GLU A 102 -8.63 9.66 12.87
CA GLU A 102 -8.65 10.00 11.44
C GLU A 102 -9.83 9.33 10.71
N PRO A 103 -10.43 10.00 9.72
CA PRO A 103 -11.46 9.39 8.89
C PRO A 103 -10.89 8.15 8.17
N PRO A 104 -11.73 7.15 7.84
CA PRO A 104 -11.25 5.95 7.17
C PRO A 104 -10.60 6.29 5.83
N VAL A 105 -9.61 5.49 5.43
CA VAL A 105 -9.09 5.55 4.07
C VAL A 105 -10.23 5.22 3.12
N CYS A 106 -10.50 6.08 2.14
CA CYS A 106 -11.50 5.77 1.12
C CYS A 106 -10.90 5.93 -0.27
N ARG A 107 -10.94 4.83 -1.02
CA ARG A 107 -10.39 4.73 -2.38
C ARG A 107 -11.13 3.67 -3.18
N GLU A 108 -10.75 3.55 -4.43
CA GLU A 108 -11.29 2.56 -5.34
C GLU A 108 -10.95 1.13 -4.91
N THR A 109 -11.84 0.18 -5.16
CA THR A 109 -11.51 -1.25 -5.04
C THR A 109 -10.55 -1.65 -6.15
N GLN A 110 -9.74 -2.67 -5.90
CA GLN A 110 -9.14 -3.40 -7.01
C GLN A 110 -10.23 -4.11 -7.79
N PHE A 111 -10.08 -4.18 -9.10
CA PHE A 111 -11.02 -4.89 -9.96
C PHE A 111 -10.91 -6.41 -9.72
N THR A 112 -12.06 -7.05 -9.54
CA THR A 112 -12.23 -8.51 -9.60
C THR A 112 -13.46 -8.81 -10.43
N ARG A 113 -13.53 -10.02 -10.98
CA ARG A 113 -14.76 -10.48 -11.64
C ARG A 113 -15.88 -10.65 -10.61
N ASP A 114 -17.07 -10.13 -10.93
CA ASP A 114 -18.27 -10.28 -10.10
C ASP A 114 -18.55 -11.76 -9.78
N ASN A 115 -18.95 -12.02 -8.52
CA ASN A 115 -19.30 -13.36 -8.01
C ASN A 115 -18.22 -14.43 -8.20
N HIS A 116 -16.94 -14.04 -8.29
CA HIS A 116 -15.82 -14.96 -8.30
C HIS A 116 -15.03 -14.83 -7.01
N LEU A 117 -14.42 -15.92 -6.52
CA LEU A 117 -13.51 -15.94 -5.36
C LEU A 117 -12.20 -15.13 -5.57
N GLY A 118 -12.19 -14.25 -6.58
CA GLY A 118 -11.56 -12.93 -6.48
C GLY A 118 -10.07 -12.89 -6.75
N ASN A 119 -9.63 -13.22 -7.96
CA ASN A 119 -8.31 -12.78 -8.41
C ASN A 119 -8.45 -11.43 -9.15
N THR A 120 -7.55 -10.52 -8.83
CA THR A 120 -7.30 -9.30 -9.60
C THR A 120 -6.61 -9.66 -10.92
N TYR A 121 -6.41 -8.68 -11.81
CA TYR A 121 -5.71 -8.90 -13.08
C TYR A 121 -4.34 -9.58 -12.96
N GLY A 122 -3.67 -9.45 -11.82
CA GLY A 122 -2.37 -10.09 -11.55
C GLY A 122 -2.44 -11.54 -11.06
N GLY A 123 -3.64 -12.15 -11.04
CA GLY A 123 -3.84 -13.50 -10.50
C GLY A 123 -3.80 -13.57 -8.97
N GLN A 124 -3.67 -12.43 -8.30
CA GLN A 124 -3.59 -12.31 -6.85
C GLN A 124 -4.91 -11.86 -6.25
N ALA A 125 -5.19 -12.30 -5.02
CA ALA A 125 -6.35 -11.84 -4.29
C ALA A 125 -6.29 -10.32 -4.03
N PRO A 126 -7.43 -9.61 -4.09
CA PRO A 126 -7.45 -8.20 -3.76
C PRO A 126 -7.03 -8.01 -2.31
N ASN A 127 -6.23 -6.98 -2.06
CA ASN A 127 -5.65 -6.71 -0.76
C ASN A 127 -5.64 -5.21 -0.44
N PHE A 128 -5.50 -4.94 0.85
CA PHE A 128 -5.36 -3.61 1.40
C PHE A 128 -4.26 -3.62 2.45
N ASN A 129 -3.24 -2.80 2.26
CA ASN A 129 -2.15 -2.63 3.21
C ASN A 129 -2.63 -1.78 4.38
N TRP A 130 -3.05 -2.43 5.46
CA TRP A 130 -3.42 -1.73 6.69
C TRP A 130 -2.18 -1.43 7.54
N LYS A 131 -1.86 -0.14 7.68
CA LYS A 131 -0.89 0.33 8.68
C LYS A 131 -1.51 0.24 10.07
N ILE A 132 -1.01 -0.69 10.88
CA ILE A 132 -1.46 -0.87 12.25
C ILE A 132 -1.24 0.43 13.05
N PRO A 133 -2.28 0.94 13.75
CA PRO A 133 -2.15 2.15 14.55
C PRO A 133 -1.19 1.93 15.73
N ASN A 134 -0.54 3.01 16.18
CA ASN A 134 0.37 2.96 17.33
C ASN A 134 -0.41 2.92 18.66
N ILE A 135 -1.04 1.78 18.93
CA ILE A 135 -1.81 1.50 20.14
C ILE A 135 -1.37 0.14 20.71
N THR A 136 -1.59 -0.06 22.00
CA THR A 136 -1.43 -1.38 22.63
C THR A 136 -2.80 -1.89 23.03
N GLN A 137 -3.18 -3.05 22.53
CA GLN A 137 -4.46 -3.68 22.85
C GLN A 137 -4.37 -5.20 22.74
N GLU A 138 -4.81 -5.92 23.78
CA GLU A 138 -4.68 -7.38 23.85
C GLU A 138 -5.87 -8.15 23.27
N ARG A 139 -6.97 -7.44 22.95
CA ARG A 139 -8.20 -8.06 22.44
C ARG A 139 -8.79 -7.25 21.30
N CYS A 140 -8.18 -7.37 20.12
CA CYS A 140 -8.68 -6.79 18.88
C CYS A 140 -9.43 -7.84 18.05
N VAL A 141 -10.44 -7.39 17.31
CA VAL A 141 -11.10 -8.18 16.27
C VAL A 141 -11.16 -7.30 15.03
N LEU A 142 -10.81 -7.85 13.88
CA LEU A 142 -10.99 -7.19 12.59
C LEU A 142 -12.32 -7.65 12.01
N ARG A 143 -13.11 -6.71 11.47
CA ARG A 143 -14.33 -7.01 10.71
C ARG A 143 -14.15 -6.53 9.29
N ILE A 144 -14.47 -7.39 8.34
CA ILE A 144 -14.59 -7.02 6.93
C ILE A 144 -16.06 -7.14 6.56
N ARG A 145 -16.59 -6.09 5.92
CA ARG A 145 -17.89 -6.15 5.23
C ARG A 145 -17.60 -6.00 3.75
N TYR A 146 -18.26 -6.82 2.93
CA TYR A 146 -18.15 -6.70 1.49
C TYR A 146 -19.54 -6.83 0.88
N ASN A 147 -19.79 -6.02 -0.15
CA ASN A 147 -21.03 -6.04 -0.89
C ASN A 147 -20.76 -6.61 -2.28
N ILE A 148 -21.61 -7.51 -2.73
CA ILE A 148 -21.65 -7.95 -4.11
C ILE A 148 -22.91 -7.37 -4.75
N SER A 149 -22.73 -6.51 -5.74
CA SER A 149 -23.79 -5.93 -6.55
C SER A 149 -23.58 -6.28 -8.01
N THR A 150 -24.67 -6.33 -8.77
CA THR A 150 -24.62 -6.44 -10.24
C THR A 150 -25.06 -5.11 -10.82
N ASN A 151 -24.58 -4.77 -12.02
CA ASN A 151 -25.07 -3.58 -12.73
C ASN A 151 -26.56 -3.69 -13.09
N ASP A 152 -27.16 -4.87 -12.88
CA ASP A 152 -28.60 -5.14 -13.00
C ASP A 152 -29.43 -4.56 -11.85
N TYR A 153 -28.79 -3.94 -10.85
CA TYR A 153 -29.45 -3.20 -9.78
C TYR A 153 -28.96 -1.75 -9.75
N ASP A 154 -29.89 -0.79 -9.69
CA ASP A 154 -29.56 0.59 -9.34
C ASP A 154 -29.37 0.67 -7.81
N LEU A 155 -28.18 1.08 -7.38
CA LEU A 155 -27.83 1.26 -5.97
C LEU A 155 -28.73 2.29 -5.27
N ASN A 156 -29.32 3.24 -6.02
CA ASN A 156 -30.21 4.27 -5.50
C ASN A 156 -31.69 3.83 -5.45
N GLN A 157 -32.06 2.72 -6.10
CA GLN A 157 -33.43 2.18 -6.10
C GLN A 157 -33.46 0.65 -5.84
N PRO A 158 -33.06 0.20 -4.64
CA PRO A 158 -32.93 -1.22 -4.31
C PRO A 158 -34.24 -2.00 -4.24
N THR A 159 -35.39 -1.35 -4.44
CA THR A 159 -36.73 -1.96 -4.32
C THR A 159 -37.52 -2.00 -5.63
N SER A 160 -37.07 -1.34 -6.70
CA SER A 160 -37.74 -1.34 -8.01
C SER A 160 -36.71 -1.12 -9.11
N VAL A 161 -36.18 -2.21 -9.66
CA VAL A 161 -35.37 -2.15 -10.88
C VAL A 161 -36.30 -2.28 -12.07
N ASP A 162 -36.46 -1.19 -12.80
CA ASP A 162 -37.16 -1.17 -14.09
C ASP A 162 -36.22 -1.66 -15.20
N LEU A 163 -36.04 -2.98 -15.31
CA LEU A 163 -35.22 -3.58 -16.36
C LEU A 163 -35.68 -3.14 -17.77
N ASN A 164 -36.97 -2.88 -17.96
CA ASN A 164 -37.52 -2.37 -19.21
C ASN A 164 -36.86 -1.04 -19.62
N LYS A 165 -36.70 -0.08 -18.69
CA LYS A 165 -36.00 1.18 -18.98
C LYS A 165 -34.53 0.95 -19.30
N LYS A 166 -33.88 0.05 -18.56
CA LYS A 166 -32.45 -0.28 -18.75
C LYS A 166 -32.17 -0.85 -20.14
N TYR A 167 -33.07 -1.68 -20.67
CA TYR A 167 -32.94 -2.29 -21.99
C TYR A 167 -33.70 -1.55 -23.10
N GLY A 168 -34.28 -0.38 -22.81
CA GLY A 168 -35.01 0.41 -23.80
C GLY A 168 -36.32 -0.23 -24.30
N LEU A 169 -36.96 -1.06 -23.49
CA LEU A 169 -38.19 -1.78 -23.80
C LEU A 169 -39.42 -1.07 -23.21
N SER A 170 -40.57 -1.18 -23.88
CA SER A 170 -41.85 -0.83 -23.27
C SER A 170 -42.15 -1.77 -22.09
N VAL A 171 -43.04 -1.37 -21.19
CA VAL A 171 -43.44 -2.22 -20.05
C VAL A 171 -44.10 -3.51 -20.54
N GLU A 172 -44.94 -3.40 -21.57
CA GLU A 172 -45.64 -4.52 -22.21
C GLU A 172 -44.65 -5.48 -22.86
N GLU A 173 -43.68 -4.93 -23.61
CA GLU A 173 -42.65 -5.71 -24.28
C GLU A 173 -41.79 -6.46 -23.24
N ALA A 174 -41.31 -5.77 -22.21
CA ALA A 174 -40.49 -6.39 -21.17
C ALA A 174 -41.22 -7.51 -20.43
N ASN A 175 -42.50 -7.33 -20.10
CA ASN A 175 -43.33 -8.37 -19.49
C ASN A 175 -43.52 -9.57 -20.44
N SER A 176 -43.81 -9.32 -21.72
CA SER A 176 -44.05 -10.38 -22.71
C SER A 176 -42.79 -11.20 -23.04
N ARG A 177 -41.62 -10.56 -22.98
CA ARG A 177 -40.31 -11.14 -23.29
C ARG A 177 -39.52 -11.55 -22.04
N ASP A 178 -40.13 -11.43 -20.88
CA ASP A 178 -39.58 -11.79 -19.57
C ASP A 178 -38.30 -11.04 -19.16
N TYR A 179 -38.12 -9.81 -19.66
CA TYR A 179 -37.10 -8.85 -19.21
C TYR A 179 -37.54 -8.17 -17.91
N ILE A 180 -37.87 -8.98 -16.91
CA ILE A 180 -38.28 -8.55 -15.58
C ILE A 180 -37.39 -9.21 -14.53
N LEU A 181 -37.11 -8.48 -13.45
CA LEU A 181 -36.24 -8.97 -12.40
C LEU A 181 -36.99 -10.01 -11.54
N LYS A 182 -36.84 -11.29 -11.89
CA LYS A 182 -37.40 -12.42 -11.14
C LYS A 182 -36.44 -13.60 -11.11
N ASN A 183 -36.76 -14.60 -10.28
CA ASN A 183 -36.01 -15.85 -10.27
C ASN A 183 -36.23 -16.62 -11.57
N ASN A 184 -35.14 -17.12 -12.12
CA ASN A 184 -35.10 -17.93 -13.34
C ASN A 184 -36.01 -17.44 -14.48
N PRO A 185 -35.83 -16.21 -14.98
CA PRO A 185 -36.63 -15.71 -16.09
C PRO A 185 -36.32 -16.50 -17.37
N LYS A 186 -37.33 -16.65 -18.22
CA LYS A 186 -37.24 -17.25 -19.55
C LYS A 186 -37.21 -16.14 -20.60
N VAL A 187 -36.06 -15.51 -20.74
CA VAL A 187 -35.90 -14.29 -21.53
C VAL A 187 -36.00 -14.59 -23.03
N LYS A 188 -36.94 -13.93 -23.72
CA LYS A 188 -37.11 -14.02 -25.18
C LYS A 188 -36.25 -12.97 -25.89
N LEU A 189 -35.04 -13.35 -26.29
CA LEU A 189 -34.07 -12.44 -26.92
C LEU A 189 -34.50 -11.91 -28.30
N PHE A 190 -35.31 -12.67 -29.02
CA PHE A 190 -35.79 -12.32 -30.36
C PHE A 190 -37.29 -12.11 -30.29
N SER A 191 -37.79 -10.96 -30.77
CA SER A 191 -39.23 -10.67 -30.82
C SER A 191 -39.98 -11.64 -31.75
N ASP A 192 -39.30 -12.11 -32.79
CA ASP A 192 -39.92 -12.84 -33.90
C ASP A 192 -39.79 -14.36 -33.76
N LEU A 193 -39.11 -14.84 -32.71
CA LEU A 193 -38.95 -16.27 -32.43
C LEU A 193 -39.58 -16.59 -31.08
N ASP A 194 -40.46 -17.59 -31.04
CA ASP A 194 -40.99 -18.12 -29.78
C ASP A 194 -39.97 -19.05 -29.09
N PHE A 195 -38.82 -18.48 -28.77
CA PHE A 195 -37.72 -19.16 -28.10
C PHE A 195 -37.17 -18.28 -26.98
N GLY A 196 -37.17 -18.83 -25.76
CA GLY A 196 -36.68 -18.12 -24.58
C GLY A 196 -35.57 -18.89 -23.90
N LEU A 197 -34.54 -18.18 -23.46
CA LEU A 197 -33.42 -18.72 -22.70
C LEU A 197 -33.75 -18.72 -21.21
N ASN A 198 -33.65 -19.88 -20.57
CA ASN A 198 -33.76 -19.98 -19.12
C ASN A 198 -32.47 -19.47 -18.48
N LEU A 199 -32.54 -18.34 -17.78
CA LEU A 199 -31.41 -17.84 -17.03
C LEU A 199 -31.41 -18.45 -15.62
N ALA A 200 -30.25 -18.86 -15.11
CA ALA A 200 -30.13 -19.37 -13.74
C ALA A 200 -29.95 -18.21 -12.73
N ILE A 201 -30.95 -17.32 -12.67
CA ILE A 201 -30.91 -16.12 -11.83
C ILE A 201 -31.61 -16.38 -10.50
N ASN A 202 -30.91 -16.06 -9.42
CA ASN A 202 -31.49 -15.96 -8.08
C ASN A 202 -31.43 -14.50 -7.62
N THR A 203 -32.56 -13.81 -7.60
CA THR A 203 -32.67 -12.40 -7.19
C THR A 203 -32.34 -12.19 -5.72
N ALA A 204 -32.37 -13.24 -4.89
CA ALA A 204 -31.84 -13.16 -3.53
C ALA A 204 -30.31 -13.04 -3.48
N GLN A 205 -29.61 -13.38 -4.57
CA GLN A 205 -28.16 -13.23 -4.73
C GLN A 205 -27.77 -11.90 -5.39
N TYR A 206 -28.74 -11.06 -5.75
CA TYR A 206 -28.49 -9.76 -6.36
C TYR A 206 -28.38 -8.70 -5.27
N GLY A 207 -27.22 -8.04 -5.16
CA GLY A 207 -26.99 -7.02 -4.14
C GLY A 207 -27.02 -7.59 -2.74
N ARG A 208 -25.94 -8.23 -2.27
CA ARG A 208 -25.84 -8.77 -0.90
C ARG A 208 -24.62 -8.24 -0.16
N VAL A 209 -24.82 -7.92 1.12
CA VAL A 209 -23.75 -7.56 2.02
C VAL A 209 -23.42 -8.77 2.89
N PHE A 210 -22.16 -9.16 2.86
CA PHE A 210 -21.58 -10.18 3.70
C PHE A 210 -20.68 -9.52 4.74
N GLN A 211 -20.42 -10.24 5.81
CA GLN A 211 -19.37 -9.86 6.74
C GLN A 211 -18.62 -11.08 7.24
N ASP A 212 -17.36 -10.87 7.59
CA ASP A 212 -16.54 -11.84 8.30
C ASP A 212 -15.74 -11.14 9.40
N ARG A 213 -15.24 -11.92 10.36
CA ARG A 213 -14.46 -11.43 11.50
C ARG A 213 -13.23 -12.30 11.70
N SER A 214 -12.11 -11.67 12.02
CA SER A 214 -10.90 -12.39 12.40
C SER A 214 -11.09 -13.12 13.74
N HIS A 215 -10.18 -14.04 14.02
CA HIS A 215 -9.88 -14.41 15.40
C HIS A 215 -9.38 -13.19 16.20
N VAL A 216 -9.39 -13.33 17.53
CA VAL A 216 -8.84 -12.29 18.41
C VAL A 216 -7.33 -12.20 18.19
N PHE A 217 -6.81 -11.00 18.00
CA PHE A 217 -5.38 -10.72 17.92
C PHE A 217 -4.99 -9.59 18.87
N SER A 218 -3.72 -9.51 19.21
CA SER A 218 -3.15 -8.43 20.00
C SER A 218 -2.39 -7.46 19.10
N ILE A 219 -2.50 -6.16 19.37
CA ILE A 219 -1.60 -5.13 18.86
C ILE A 219 -0.65 -4.79 20.00
N ARG A 220 0.65 -4.98 19.78
CA ARG A 220 1.70 -4.77 20.78
C ARG A 220 2.72 -3.76 20.30
N SER A 221 3.39 -3.13 21.26
CA SER A 221 4.49 -2.20 20.98
C SER A 221 5.61 -2.89 20.20
N ARG A 222 6.16 -2.18 19.22
CA ARG A 222 7.35 -2.60 18.47
C ARG A 222 8.57 -2.51 19.41
N GLN A 223 9.02 -3.63 19.94
CA GLN A 223 10.20 -3.64 20.82
C GLN A 223 11.47 -3.51 19.98
N ASN A 224 12.31 -2.51 20.26
CA ASN A 224 13.66 -2.34 19.68
C ASN A 224 13.72 -2.25 18.14
N ILE A 225 12.66 -1.78 17.48
CA ILE A 225 12.63 -1.55 16.02
C ILE A 225 12.34 -0.08 15.78
N GLU A 226 13.14 0.56 14.92
CA GLU A 226 13.01 1.99 14.64
C GLU A 226 11.65 2.33 14.01
N SER A 227 11.14 3.52 14.32
CA SER A 227 9.78 3.94 13.93
C SER A 227 9.59 4.05 12.41
N ASP A 228 10.67 4.27 11.67
CA ASP A 228 10.71 4.44 10.22
C ASP A 228 10.88 3.12 9.45
N ARG A 229 11.14 1.99 10.12
CA ARG A 229 11.21 0.66 9.50
C ARG A 229 9.84 0.03 9.34
N LYS A 230 9.61 -0.69 8.22
CA LYS A 230 8.39 -1.49 8.03
C LYS A 230 8.52 -2.82 8.77
N ILE A 231 7.43 -3.28 9.37
CA ILE A 231 7.28 -4.68 9.84
C ILE A 231 6.18 -5.28 8.98
N LEU A 232 6.57 -6.15 8.05
CA LEU A 232 5.68 -6.79 7.08
C LEU A 232 5.14 -8.09 7.67
N ASN A 233 3.82 -8.21 7.76
CA ASN A 233 3.18 -9.43 8.24
C ASN A 233 3.07 -10.46 7.11
N LEU A 234 3.59 -11.66 7.36
CA LEU A 234 3.35 -12.84 6.53
C LEU A 234 2.54 -13.85 7.34
N ASN A 235 1.34 -14.15 6.86
CA ASN A 235 0.36 -15.00 7.53
C ASN A 235 -0.09 -16.16 6.63
N VAL A 236 -1.04 -16.95 7.15
CA VAL A 236 -1.80 -17.96 6.41
C VAL A 236 -3.27 -17.57 6.42
N ARG A 237 -3.94 -17.74 5.27
CA ARG A 237 -5.40 -17.63 5.13
C ARG A 237 -6.00 -19.00 4.88
N GLY A 238 -7.33 -19.09 4.90
CA GLY A 238 -8.07 -20.28 4.47
C GLY A 238 -8.14 -21.40 5.52
N LYS A 239 -8.56 -22.59 5.08
CA LYS A 239 -8.74 -23.78 5.93
C LYS A 239 -8.26 -25.05 5.23
N ARG A 240 -7.95 -26.08 6.01
CA ARG A 240 -7.77 -27.45 5.53
C ARG A 240 -9.01 -27.95 4.78
N GLY A 241 -8.81 -28.43 3.57
CA GLY A 241 -9.81 -29.10 2.72
C GLY A 241 -9.58 -28.73 1.25
N ASN A 242 -10.35 -29.34 0.35
CA ASN A 242 -10.45 -28.84 -1.03
C ASN A 242 -11.50 -27.72 -1.14
N ILE A 243 -11.54 -27.03 -2.27
CA ILE A 243 -12.44 -25.88 -2.50
C ILE A 243 -13.93 -26.17 -2.22
N VAL A 244 -14.40 -27.40 -2.42
CA VAL A 244 -15.80 -27.80 -2.15
C VAL A 244 -16.02 -27.99 -0.64
N GLN A 245 -15.05 -28.59 0.04
CA GLN A 245 -15.14 -28.91 1.47
C GLN A 245 -15.05 -27.66 2.37
N VAL A 246 -14.29 -26.65 1.94
CA VAL A 246 -14.05 -25.45 2.75
C VAL A 246 -15.06 -24.33 2.47
N TYR A 247 -15.86 -24.43 1.41
CA TYR A 247 -16.89 -23.45 1.09
C TYR A 247 -17.82 -23.19 2.29
N PRO A 248 -18.14 -21.91 2.63
CA PRO A 248 -17.88 -20.69 1.86
C PRO A 248 -16.51 -20.02 2.09
N SER A 249 -15.58 -20.70 2.76
CA SER A 249 -14.18 -20.25 2.90
C SER A 249 -13.34 -20.63 1.67
N VAL A 250 -12.02 -20.43 1.75
CA VAL A 250 -11.03 -20.81 0.74
C VAL A 250 -10.03 -21.81 1.30
N GLU A 251 -9.34 -22.52 0.41
CA GLU A 251 -8.24 -23.42 0.76
C GLU A 251 -7.12 -22.62 1.44
N TYR A 252 -6.32 -23.29 2.27
CA TYR A 252 -5.20 -22.61 2.91
C TYR A 252 -4.22 -22.05 1.89
N ASP A 253 -3.58 -20.93 2.21
CA ASP A 253 -2.54 -20.31 1.37
C ASP A 253 -1.73 -19.31 2.20
N PHE A 254 -0.51 -18.98 1.76
CA PHE A 254 0.20 -17.84 2.33
C PHE A 254 -0.51 -16.53 1.97
N THR A 255 -0.49 -15.56 2.89
CA THR A 255 -1.03 -14.23 2.64
C THR A 255 -0.10 -13.13 3.18
N PRO A 256 0.42 -12.25 2.32
CA PRO A 256 0.36 -12.36 0.86
C PRO A 256 1.20 -13.55 0.37
N ASN A 257 0.83 -14.12 -0.77
CA ASN A 257 1.61 -15.16 -1.46
C ASN A 257 2.76 -14.57 -2.31
N LYS A 258 2.69 -13.27 -2.63
CA LYS A 258 3.81 -12.47 -3.12
C LYS A 258 4.02 -11.27 -2.20
N LEU A 259 5.16 -11.24 -1.52
CA LEU A 259 5.56 -10.14 -0.63
C LEU A 259 6.77 -9.40 -1.20
N GLU A 260 6.71 -8.08 -1.25
CA GLU A 260 7.86 -7.26 -1.61
C GLU A 260 8.36 -6.51 -0.37
N ALA A 261 9.69 -6.44 -0.18
CA ALA A 261 10.31 -5.82 0.98
C ALA A 261 11.62 -5.12 0.63
N SER A 262 12.03 -4.14 1.44
CA SER A 262 13.35 -3.52 1.32
C SER A 262 14.32 -4.21 2.26
N LYS A 263 15.61 -4.25 1.91
CA LYS A 263 16.66 -4.60 2.85
C LYS A 263 16.60 -3.67 4.06
N ASN A 264 16.80 -4.23 5.25
CA ASN A 264 16.59 -3.60 6.56
C ASN A 264 15.14 -3.41 7.01
N ASP A 265 14.13 -3.69 6.19
CA ASP A 265 12.78 -3.90 6.71
C ASP A 265 12.75 -5.17 7.57
N PHE A 266 11.68 -5.32 8.33
CA PHE A 266 11.43 -6.50 9.14
C PHE A 266 10.27 -7.30 8.55
N ILE A 267 10.35 -8.61 8.66
CA ILE A 267 9.23 -9.52 8.40
C ILE A 267 8.79 -10.15 9.73
N HIS A 268 7.49 -10.22 9.96
CA HIS A 268 6.90 -10.93 11.08
C HIS A 268 6.10 -12.11 10.52
N ILE A 269 6.67 -13.30 10.70
CA ILE A 269 6.08 -14.56 10.25
C ILE A 269 5.32 -15.17 11.42
N GLN A 270 4.00 -15.24 11.29
CA GLN A 270 3.13 -15.81 12.31
C GLN A 270 1.82 -16.32 11.70
N TRP A 271 1.20 -17.32 12.32
CA TRP A 271 -0.14 -17.80 11.96
C TRP A 271 -0.71 -18.68 13.06
N THR A 272 -2.02 -18.93 12.97
CA THR A 272 -2.73 -19.90 13.79
C THR A 272 -3.34 -20.97 12.89
N GLY A 273 -2.88 -22.20 13.03
CA GLY A 273 -3.51 -23.41 12.51
C GLY A 273 -4.71 -23.85 13.35
N SER A 274 -5.16 -25.10 13.18
CA SER A 274 -6.38 -25.59 13.82
C SER A 274 -6.32 -27.09 14.14
N ASN A 275 -7.04 -27.51 15.17
CA ASN A 275 -7.31 -28.93 15.48
C ASN A 275 -8.81 -29.26 15.37
N LYS A 276 -9.59 -28.36 14.74
CA LYS A 276 -11.06 -28.42 14.71
C LYS A 276 -11.60 -28.44 13.28
N ASN A 277 -10.78 -28.82 12.30
CA ASN A 277 -11.30 -29.04 10.96
C ASN A 277 -12.13 -30.34 10.92
N PRO A 278 -13.16 -30.44 10.06
CA PRO A 278 -13.87 -31.69 9.83
C PRO A 278 -12.91 -32.83 9.50
N LEU A 279 -13.16 -34.02 10.07
CA LEU A 279 -12.25 -35.17 9.94
C LEU A 279 -12.13 -35.70 8.49
N ASN A 280 -13.12 -35.43 7.65
CA ASN A 280 -13.15 -35.82 6.25
C ASN A 280 -12.55 -34.75 5.31
N ASN A 281 -12.04 -33.63 5.83
CA ASN A 281 -11.39 -32.62 5.00
C ASN A 281 -10.02 -33.11 4.51
N ALA A 282 -9.80 -32.99 3.20
CA ALA A 282 -8.55 -33.34 2.55
C ALA A 282 -7.37 -32.50 3.07
N GLY A 283 -6.19 -33.13 3.20
CA GLY A 283 -4.94 -32.49 3.64
C GLY A 283 -3.93 -33.54 4.11
N GLN A 284 -2.71 -33.12 4.45
CA GLN A 284 -1.66 -34.00 4.98
C GLN A 284 -1.54 -33.91 6.50
N GLY A 285 -0.90 -34.90 7.12
CA GLY A 285 -0.90 -35.05 8.56
C GLY A 285 -2.26 -35.48 9.12
N LEU A 286 -2.32 -35.55 10.45
CA LEU A 286 -3.44 -36.01 11.25
C LEU A 286 -4.76 -35.34 10.85
N ALA A 287 -5.78 -36.17 10.60
CA ALA A 287 -7.11 -35.73 10.24
C ALA A 287 -7.69 -34.71 11.23
N GLY A 288 -8.33 -33.65 10.70
CA GLY A 288 -8.87 -32.55 11.50
C GLY A 288 -7.84 -31.52 11.97
N THR A 289 -6.54 -31.78 11.81
CA THR A 289 -5.46 -30.85 12.15
C THR A 289 -4.90 -30.11 10.94
N ASP A 290 -4.43 -28.90 11.18
CA ASP A 290 -3.86 -28.00 10.18
C ASP A 290 -2.67 -27.25 10.77
N ARG A 291 -1.53 -27.33 10.10
CA ARG A 291 -0.30 -26.59 10.40
C ARG A 291 0.30 -26.11 9.10
N SER A 292 0.96 -24.97 9.15
CA SER A 292 1.80 -24.48 8.06
C SER A 292 3.20 -24.27 8.57
N ASN A 293 4.17 -24.48 7.69
CA ASN A 293 5.58 -24.29 7.93
C ASN A 293 6.22 -23.62 6.70
N ILE A 294 7.48 -23.22 6.80
CA ILE A 294 8.20 -22.62 5.67
C ILE A 294 9.51 -23.38 5.46
N VAL A 295 9.69 -23.86 4.23
CA VAL A 295 10.96 -24.38 3.73
C VAL A 295 11.25 -23.74 2.37
N LEU A 296 12.50 -23.35 2.15
CA LEU A 296 12.94 -22.78 0.88
C LEU A 296 12.96 -23.87 -0.20
N LEU A 297 12.49 -23.57 -1.41
CA LEU A 297 12.50 -24.50 -2.53
C LEU A 297 13.91 -24.65 -3.12
N THR A 298 14.19 -25.78 -3.76
CA THR A 298 15.41 -25.97 -4.55
C THR A 298 15.40 -25.11 -5.81
N ASN A 299 16.60 -24.77 -6.30
CA ASN A 299 16.74 -24.08 -7.59
C ASN A 299 16.37 -25.03 -8.73
N LYS A 300 15.90 -24.47 -9.85
CA LYS A 300 15.65 -25.22 -11.08
C LYS A 300 16.95 -25.87 -11.59
N THR A 301 16.90 -27.16 -11.88
CA THR A 301 18.08 -27.96 -12.24
C THR A 301 18.47 -27.88 -13.72
N PHE A 302 17.59 -27.41 -14.63
CA PHE A 302 17.88 -27.33 -16.07
C PHE A 302 17.16 -26.20 -16.82
N GLY A 303 17.85 -25.58 -17.79
CA GLY A 303 17.24 -25.30 -19.11
C GLY A 303 16.81 -23.89 -19.48
N ILE A 304 17.08 -22.82 -18.72
CA ILE A 304 16.88 -21.45 -19.24
C ILE A 304 18.01 -20.53 -18.77
N SER A 305 19.02 -20.35 -19.62
CA SER A 305 19.97 -19.24 -19.57
C SER A 305 19.36 -17.99 -20.21
N SER A 306 18.18 -17.59 -19.76
CA SER A 306 17.65 -16.25 -20.02
C SER A 306 17.98 -15.40 -18.82
N ASN A 307 18.28 -14.12 -19.02
CA ASN A 307 18.23 -13.15 -17.93
C ASN A 307 16.93 -13.40 -17.16
N SER A 308 17.04 -13.76 -15.87
CA SER A 308 15.88 -13.96 -15.01
C SER A 308 14.94 -12.75 -15.18
N PHE A 309 13.62 -12.95 -15.17
CA PHE A 309 12.67 -11.84 -15.11
C PHE A 309 12.99 -10.89 -13.95
N TYR A 310 13.54 -11.45 -12.88
CA TYR A 310 13.98 -10.75 -11.67
C TYR A 310 15.43 -10.29 -11.72
N ALA A 311 16.11 -10.44 -12.86
CA ALA A 311 17.51 -10.11 -12.97
C ALA A 311 17.72 -8.65 -12.56
N PRO A 312 18.75 -8.41 -11.73
CA PRO A 312 19.82 -9.31 -11.30
C PRO A 312 19.65 -9.78 -9.85
N LEU A 313 18.45 -9.67 -9.26
CA LEU A 313 18.22 -10.26 -7.94
C LEU A 313 18.55 -11.75 -8.02
N GLU A 314 19.26 -12.24 -7.00
CA GLU A 314 19.57 -13.66 -6.89
C GLU A 314 18.28 -14.45 -6.69
N LEU A 315 18.07 -15.45 -7.54
CA LEU A 315 16.92 -16.34 -7.47
C LEU A 315 17.24 -17.51 -6.54
N ASN A 316 16.47 -17.61 -5.46
CA ASN A 316 16.56 -18.66 -4.44
C ASN A 316 15.27 -19.48 -4.46
N GLY A 317 15.35 -20.70 -4.99
CA GLY A 317 14.21 -21.59 -5.22
C GLY A 317 13.46 -21.29 -6.52
N ASP A 318 12.60 -22.23 -6.93
CA ASP A 318 11.76 -22.10 -8.13
C ASP A 318 10.35 -22.67 -7.87
N TYR A 319 9.30 -21.95 -8.26
CA TYR A 319 7.91 -22.42 -8.07
C TYR A 319 7.58 -23.73 -8.78
N GLY A 320 8.28 -24.05 -9.87
CA GLY A 320 8.13 -25.28 -10.63
C GLY A 320 8.70 -26.52 -9.95
N VAL A 321 9.36 -26.39 -8.79
CA VAL A 321 9.88 -27.53 -8.03
C VAL A 321 9.09 -27.79 -6.75
N ASN A 322 9.19 -29.03 -6.23
CA ASN A 322 8.50 -29.46 -5.01
C ASN A 322 9.46 -30.06 -3.97
N TYR A 323 10.77 -29.95 -4.17
CA TYR A 323 11.78 -30.43 -3.24
C TYR A 323 12.38 -29.24 -2.47
N PRO A 324 12.43 -29.31 -1.12
CA PRO A 324 13.04 -28.27 -0.32
C PRO A 324 14.56 -28.30 -0.45
N LEU A 325 15.18 -27.13 -0.36
CA LEU A 325 16.62 -26.99 -0.27
C LEU A 325 17.09 -27.45 1.12
N SER A 326 18.27 -28.07 1.19
CA SER A 326 18.86 -28.44 2.48
C SER A 326 19.06 -27.19 3.34
N VAL A 327 18.74 -27.26 4.64
CA VAL A 327 18.88 -26.13 5.58
C VAL A 327 20.32 -25.59 5.64
N ASN A 328 21.32 -26.43 5.36
CA ASN A 328 22.73 -26.02 5.32
C ASN A 328 23.09 -25.19 4.07
N GLN A 329 22.26 -25.27 3.03
CA GLN A 329 22.42 -24.53 1.77
C GLN A 329 21.42 -23.36 1.65
N ALA A 330 20.34 -23.39 2.43
CA ALA A 330 19.30 -22.39 2.39
C ALA A 330 19.81 -21.05 2.93
N ASN A 331 19.81 -20.05 2.06
CA ASN A 331 19.94 -18.65 2.42
C ASN A 331 18.56 -18.00 2.26
N PHE A 332 17.85 -17.74 3.36
CA PHE A 332 16.50 -17.18 3.32
C PHE A 332 16.46 -15.87 4.09
N LEU A 333 16.33 -14.73 3.39
CA LEU A 333 16.24 -13.37 3.95
C LEU A 333 17.42 -12.96 4.86
N GLY A 334 18.47 -13.78 4.94
CA GLY A 334 19.58 -13.68 5.89
C GLY A 334 19.24 -14.08 7.33
N MET A 335 18.21 -14.92 7.50
CA MET A 335 17.84 -15.55 8.76
C MET A 335 18.90 -16.57 9.21
N THR A 336 18.96 -16.82 10.53
CA THR A 336 19.91 -17.78 11.10
C THR A 336 19.45 -19.21 10.83
N LYS A 337 20.37 -20.18 10.90
CA LYS A 337 20.02 -21.61 10.80
C LYS A 337 18.95 -22.01 11.82
N GLU A 338 18.99 -21.45 13.04
CA GLU A 338 17.99 -21.68 14.08
C GLU A 338 16.60 -21.17 13.65
N ASP A 339 16.51 -19.96 13.08
CA ASP A 339 15.25 -19.46 12.53
C ASP A 339 14.71 -20.36 11.42
N LEU A 340 15.58 -20.87 10.53
CA LEU A 340 15.18 -21.80 9.45
C LEU A 340 14.65 -23.13 9.99
N ILE A 341 15.29 -23.67 11.04
CA ILE A 341 14.83 -24.89 11.71
C ILE A 341 13.47 -24.64 12.37
N ARG A 342 13.31 -23.51 13.09
CA ARG A 342 12.03 -23.13 13.70
C ARG A 342 10.92 -22.97 12.68
N LEU A 343 11.20 -22.36 11.53
CA LEU A 343 10.25 -22.23 10.43
C LEU A 343 9.87 -23.58 9.80
N ALA A 344 10.82 -24.51 9.72
CA ALA A 344 10.59 -25.84 9.15
C ALA A 344 9.83 -26.77 10.09
N LEU A 345 10.14 -26.75 11.39
CA LEU A 345 9.70 -27.75 12.38
C LEU A 345 8.72 -27.22 13.44
N LEU A 346 8.48 -25.90 13.51
CA LEU A 346 7.56 -25.28 14.47
C LEU A 346 7.92 -25.58 15.95
N GLU A 347 9.23 -25.58 16.27
CA GLU A 347 9.84 -26.11 17.52
C GLU A 347 9.34 -25.57 18.86
N GLU A 348 8.55 -24.50 18.91
CA GLU A 348 8.16 -23.92 20.20
C GLU A 348 7.11 -24.72 20.98
N ASN A 349 6.44 -25.71 20.38
CA ASN A 349 5.31 -26.40 21.00
C ASN A 349 5.20 -27.88 20.56
N HIS A 350 6.08 -28.77 21.05
CA HIS A 350 5.99 -30.22 20.82
C HIS A 350 5.61 -30.94 22.11
N ILE A 351 4.71 -31.92 22.03
CA ILE A 351 4.19 -32.72 23.16
C ILE A 351 4.75 -34.17 23.12
N GLY A 352 5.65 -34.48 22.18
CA GLY A 352 6.38 -35.74 22.06
C GLY A 352 5.82 -36.74 21.03
N GLY A 353 4.92 -36.30 20.14
CA GLY A 353 4.35 -37.08 19.04
C GLY A 353 5.18 -37.07 17.74
N SER A 354 4.62 -37.61 16.66
CA SER A 354 5.32 -37.67 15.36
C SER A 354 5.41 -36.28 14.71
N MET A 355 6.61 -35.95 14.27
CA MET A 355 6.92 -34.69 13.60
C MET A 355 7.16 -34.85 12.09
N GLU A 356 7.04 -36.06 11.54
CA GLU A 356 7.22 -36.32 10.10
C GLU A 356 6.25 -35.49 9.23
N GLU A 357 5.01 -35.31 9.72
CA GLU A 357 3.98 -34.44 9.12
C GLU A 357 3.63 -33.23 10.01
N LEU A 358 4.47 -32.93 11.01
CA LEU A 358 4.26 -31.87 12.00
C LEU A 358 2.95 -32.03 12.80
N ASP A 359 2.51 -33.26 13.05
CA ASP A 359 1.22 -33.53 13.72
C ASP A 359 1.20 -33.09 15.17
N ASP A 360 2.36 -33.16 15.82
CA ASP A 360 2.52 -32.81 17.23
C ASP A 360 2.90 -31.33 17.46
N ALA A 361 3.06 -30.54 16.39
CA ALA A 361 3.29 -29.12 16.52
C ALA A 361 2.08 -28.39 17.13
N GLY A 362 2.32 -27.33 17.90
CA GLY A 362 1.28 -26.41 18.37
C GLY A 362 0.55 -25.68 17.23
N THR A 363 -0.69 -25.24 17.47
CA THR A 363 -1.48 -24.52 16.46
C THR A 363 -0.97 -23.11 16.20
N TYR A 364 -0.39 -22.44 17.19
CA TYR A 364 0.13 -21.08 17.03
C TYR A 364 1.63 -21.12 16.79
N PHE A 365 2.07 -20.38 15.77
CA PHE A 365 3.48 -20.16 15.48
C PHE A 365 3.75 -18.67 15.38
N ASP A 366 4.83 -18.23 16.02
CA ASP A 366 5.30 -16.86 16.00
C ASP A 366 6.84 -16.85 16.00
N LEU A 367 7.44 -16.40 14.90
CA LEU A 367 8.90 -16.23 14.84
C LEU A 367 9.37 -14.96 15.59
N GLY A 368 8.45 -14.04 15.84
CA GLY A 368 8.73 -12.64 16.10
C GLY A 368 9.26 -11.91 14.85
N PRO A 369 9.39 -10.57 14.91
CA PRO A 369 10.00 -9.82 13.83
C PRO A 369 11.46 -10.23 13.59
N ARG A 370 11.84 -10.41 12.32
CA ARG A 370 13.22 -10.62 11.88
C ARG A 370 13.62 -9.58 10.84
N LYS A 371 14.81 -9.01 11.02
CA LYS A 371 15.37 -8.04 10.08
C LYS A 371 15.79 -8.75 8.81
N ILE A 372 15.39 -8.21 7.67
CA ILE A 372 15.82 -8.68 6.35
C ILE A 372 17.22 -8.12 6.08
N THR A 373 18.20 -9.00 5.90
CA THR A 373 19.59 -8.60 5.67
C THR A 373 20.09 -8.93 4.26
N ASN A 374 19.40 -9.83 3.54
CA ASN A 374 19.76 -10.22 2.18
C ASN A 374 18.70 -9.77 1.15
N SER A 375 19.17 -9.27 0.02
CA SER A 375 18.36 -9.04 -1.19
C SER A 375 18.25 -10.33 -2.01
N GLY A 376 17.16 -10.48 -2.77
CA GLY A 376 16.94 -11.66 -3.60
C GLY A 376 15.46 -11.96 -3.82
N VAL A 377 15.20 -12.99 -4.62
CA VAL A 377 13.88 -13.59 -4.78
C VAL A 377 13.88 -14.93 -4.09
N TYR A 378 12.95 -15.16 -3.18
CA TYR A 378 12.87 -16.37 -2.38
C TYR A 378 11.54 -17.08 -2.62
N HIS A 379 11.60 -18.26 -3.23
CA HIS A 379 10.47 -19.16 -3.39
C HIS A 379 10.46 -20.20 -2.28
N TYR A 380 9.36 -20.28 -1.56
CA TYR A 380 9.21 -21.17 -0.42
C TYR A 380 7.86 -21.90 -0.47
N MET A 381 7.75 -22.96 0.30
CA MET A 381 6.53 -23.74 0.43
C MET A 381 6.28 -24.14 1.89
N SER A 382 5.05 -24.54 2.19
CA SER A 382 4.81 -25.40 3.35
C SER A 382 4.99 -26.86 2.93
N SER A 383 5.97 -27.56 3.49
CA SER A 383 6.18 -28.98 3.18
C SER A 383 5.02 -29.87 3.61
N ARG A 384 4.29 -29.48 4.68
CA ARG A 384 3.08 -30.18 5.10
C ARG A 384 1.93 -29.96 4.13
N ASN A 385 1.72 -28.72 3.71
CA ASN A 385 0.54 -28.34 2.96
C ASN A 385 0.74 -28.34 1.43
N ASN A 386 1.96 -28.51 0.94
CA ASN A 386 2.23 -28.67 -0.49
C ASN A 386 1.93 -30.11 -0.96
N ASN A 387 0.65 -30.41 -1.18
CA ASN A 387 0.21 -31.65 -1.82
C ASN A 387 -0.04 -31.38 -3.31
N PHE A 388 0.72 -32.06 -4.20
CA PHE A 388 0.72 -31.94 -5.67
C PHE A 388 -0.68 -32.10 -6.29
N SER A 389 -1.47 -31.03 -6.18
CA SER A 389 -2.87 -30.89 -6.55
C SER A 389 -3.19 -29.40 -6.59
N ASN A 390 -4.46 -29.02 -6.70
CA ASN A 390 -4.92 -27.63 -6.64
C ASN A 390 -4.72 -26.93 -5.27
N ARG A 391 -3.91 -27.48 -4.36
CA ARG A 391 -3.70 -27.03 -2.97
C ARG A 391 -2.23 -26.75 -2.65
N ASP A 392 -1.43 -26.38 -3.64
CA ASP A 392 -0.02 -26.04 -3.46
C ASP A 392 0.12 -24.75 -2.63
N GLN A 393 0.57 -24.88 -1.38
CA GLN A 393 0.85 -23.73 -0.51
C GLN A 393 2.30 -23.26 -0.69
N LYS A 394 2.47 -22.31 -1.61
CA LYS A 394 3.75 -21.71 -1.99
C LYS A 394 3.69 -20.19 -1.92
N GLY A 395 4.84 -19.56 -1.70
CA GLY A 395 4.96 -18.11 -1.69
C GLY A 395 6.29 -17.62 -2.24
N GLU A 396 6.32 -16.33 -2.54
CA GLU A 396 7.45 -15.56 -3.09
C GLU A 396 7.67 -14.35 -2.21
N ILE A 397 8.92 -14.15 -1.77
CA ILE A 397 9.36 -12.89 -1.19
C ILE A 397 10.42 -12.29 -2.10
N ILE A 398 10.22 -11.05 -2.52
CA ILE A 398 11.20 -10.26 -3.28
C ILE A 398 11.76 -9.19 -2.35
N THR A 399 13.07 -9.23 -2.12
CA THR A 399 13.76 -8.24 -1.30
C THR A 399 14.72 -7.40 -2.15
N TYR A 400 14.55 -6.08 -2.10
CA TYR A 400 15.36 -5.12 -2.85
C TYR A 400 16.48 -4.54 -1.98
N GLU A 401 17.64 -4.21 -2.57
CA GLU A 401 18.73 -3.51 -1.87
C GLU A 401 18.37 -2.07 -1.48
N HIS A 402 17.42 -1.46 -2.18
CA HIS A 402 16.96 -0.10 -1.93
C HIS A 402 15.66 -0.06 -1.14
N GLU A 403 15.39 1.10 -0.55
CA GLU A 403 14.12 1.39 0.11
C GLU A 403 13.06 1.76 -0.94
N PHE A 404 11.83 1.27 -0.76
CA PHE A 404 10.70 1.71 -1.57
C PHE A 404 9.45 1.97 -0.71
N TYR A 405 8.60 2.82 -1.25
CA TYR A 405 7.34 3.25 -0.65
C TYR A 405 6.27 3.14 -1.72
N ASP A 406 5.13 2.57 -1.34
CA ASP A 406 4.10 2.21 -2.30
C ASP A 406 2.70 2.30 -1.68
N ASP A 407 1.73 2.63 -2.52
CA ASP A 407 0.30 2.57 -2.19
C ASP A 407 -0.53 2.45 -3.47
N TYR A 408 -1.81 2.08 -3.33
CA TYR A 408 -2.78 2.15 -4.39
C TYR A 408 -3.49 3.50 -4.36
N ILE A 409 -3.31 4.31 -5.40
CA ILE A 409 -3.84 5.67 -5.50
C ILE A 409 -4.77 5.75 -6.70
N GLY A 410 -5.98 6.29 -6.51
CA GLY A 410 -6.99 6.42 -7.57
C GLY A 410 -7.39 7.87 -7.83
N SER A 411 -8.61 8.05 -8.33
CA SER A 411 -9.14 9.32 -8.80
C SER A 411 -9.31 10.37 -7.70
N ASN A 412 -9.52 9.95 -6.46
CA ASN A 412 -9.57 10.86 -5.30
C ASN A 412 -8.19 11.44 -4.93
N GLY A 413 -7.13 11.03 -5.62
CA GLY A 413 -5.76 11.41 -5.29
C GLY A 413 -5.30 10.78 -3.98
N GLY A 414 -4.22 11.34 -3.43
CA GLY A 414 -3.61 10.81 -2.22
C GLY A 414 -2.26 11.44 -1.93
N ARG A 415 -1.62 10.92 -0.88
CA ARG A 415 -0.29 11.36 -0.47
C ARG A 415 0.53 10.13 -0.12
N LEU A 416 1.69 10.01 -0.74
CA LEU A 416 2.66 8.97 -0.41
C LEU A 416 3.86 9.65 0.27
N GLU A 417 4.06 9.31 1.54
CA GLU A 417 5.18 9.78 2.34
C GLU A 417 6.33 8.77 2.31
N PHE A 418 7.55 9.29 2.27
CA PHE A 418 8.78 8.49 2.27
C PHE A 418 9.87 9.22 3.06
N ARG A 419 10.95 8.53 3.41
CA ARG A 419 11.94 9.02 4.38
C ARG A 419 12.49 10.42 4.09
N ILE A 420 12.67 10.75 2.81
CA ILE A 420 13.24 12.03 2.39
C ILE A 420 12.20 13.02 1.86
N GLY A 421 10.90 12.76 1.99
CA GLY A 421 9.91 13.65 1.39
C GLY A 421 8.52 13.07 1.24
N PHE A 422 7.76 13.64 0.31
CA PHE A 422 6.46 13.13 -0.05
C PHE A 422 6.08 13.53 -1.47
N VAL A 423 5.10 12.83 -2.01
CA VAL A 423 4.35 13.22 -3.19
C VAL A 423 2.89 13.40 -2.83
N ASN A 424 2.30 14.52 -3.24
CA ASN A 424 0.85 14.75 -3.20
C ASN A 424 0.31 14.59 -4.62
N ILE A 425 -0.61 13.64 -4.79
CA ILE A 425 -1.34 13.38 -6.03
C ILE A 425 -2.71 14.05 -5.87
N PRO A 426 -3.01 15.12 -6.63
CA PRO A 426 -4.29 15.81 -6.48
C PRO A 426 -5.46 14.98 -7.03
N GLU A 427 -6.67 15.26 -6.55
CA GLU A 427 -7.90 14.67 -7.08
C GLU A 427 -8.03 14.90 -8.60
N GLY A 428 -8.37 13.84 -9.32
CA GLY A 428 -8.45 13.80 -10.78
C GLY A 428 -7.11 13.79 -11.50
N ALA A 429 -5.98 13.57 -10.80
CA ALA A 429 -4.70 13.31 -11.46
C ALA A 429 -4.66 11.93 -12.13
N LEU A 430 -5.36 10.95 -11.56
CA LEU A 430 -5.51 9.59 -12.06
C LEU A 430 -6.99 9.34 -12.36
N ASP A 431 -7.28 8.50 -13.37
CA ASP A 431 -8.66 8.10 -13.69
C ASP A 431 -9.09 6.84 -12.95
N ASP A 432 -8.14 5.90 -12.80
CA ASP A 432 -8.34 4.57 -12.23
C ASP A 432 -7.41 4.37 -11.04
N LEU A 433 -7.66 3.31 -10.27
CA LEU A 433 -6.74 2.87 -9.23
C LEU A 433 -5.43 2.36 -9.84
N GLU A 434 -4.32 3.01 -9.50
CA GLU A 434 -2.98 2.68 -9.95
C GLU A 434 -2.11 2.24 -8.77
N TYR A 435 -1.21 1.28 -9.01
CA TYR A 435 -0.14 0.97 -8.07
C TYR A 435 0.96 2.02 -8.20
N PHE A 436 1.08 2.89 -7.21
CA PHE A 436 2.04 3.98 -7.18
C PHE A 436 3.19 3.63 -6.25
N ARG A 437 4.42 3.65 -6.78
CA ARG A 437 5.64 3.27 -6.08
C ARG A 437 6.75 4.28 -6.33
N ILE A 438 7.43 4.62 -5.25
CA ILE A 438 8.65 5.40 -5.24
C ILE A 438 9.79 4.55 -4.69
N ASP A 439 10.82 4.36 -5.49
CA ASP A 439 12.07 3.74 -5.06
C ASP A 439 13.13 4.83 -4.80
N ILE A 440 13.85 4.70 -3.68
CA ILE A 440 14.95 5.59 -3.29
C ILE A 440 16.27 4.85 -3.48
N LYS A 441 16.99 5.17 -4.55
CA LYS A 441 18.18 4.42 -4.98
C LYS A 441 19.47 5.24 -4.82
N THR A 442 20.55 4.55 -4.45
CA THR A 442 21.92 5.08 -4.41
C THR A 442 22.75 4.48 -5.55
N LYS A 443 23.92 5.05 -5.87
CA LYS A 443 24.85 4.47 -6.87
C LYS A 443 25.14 2.98 -6.63
N GLN A 444 25.37 2.57 -5.38
CA GLN A 444 25.71 1.18 -5.06
C GLN A 444 24.57 0.22 -5.41
N ASN A 445 23.33 0.71 -5.35
CA ASN A 445 22.11 -0.05 -5.67
C ASN A 445 21.72 0.03 -7.16
N VAL A 446 22.47 0.80 -7.97
CA VAL A 446 22.24 0.98 -9.42
C VAL A 446 23.14 0.06 -10.27
N ASN A 447 24.03 -0.72 -9.63
CA ASN A 447 24.88 -1.67 -10.33
C ASN A 447 24.06 -2.85 -10.88
N GLY A 448 23.64 -2.71 -12.13
CA GLY A 448 23.01 -3.75 -12.94
C GLY A 448 21.63 -4.20 -12.44
N SER A 449 21.09 -3.60 -11.36
CA SER A 449 20.02 -4.16 -10.54
C SER A 449 18.57 -3.82 -10.66
N ASP A 450 18.21 -3.05 -11.68
CA ASP A 450 16.82 -2.74 -11.97
C ASP A 450 16.45 -3.05 -13.41
N LEU A 451 15.17 -3.37 -13.62
CA LEU A 451 14.50 -3.30 -14.92
C LEU A 451 14.66 -1.92 -15.60
N ASP A 452 14.95 -0.86 -14.83
CA ASP A 452 15.23 0.51 -15.31
C ASP A 452 16.69 0.77 -15.74
N THR A 453 17.62 -0.19 -15.55
CA THR A 453 19.08 0.00 -15.74
C THR A 453 19.53 0.25 -17.18
N LYS A 454 18.67 0.07 -18.20
CA LYS A 454 19.01 0.52 -19.55
C LYS A 454 19.16 2.04 -19.65
N VAL A 455 18.50 2.80 -18.76
CA VAL A 455 18.47 4.27 -18.79
C VAL A 455 19.65 4.91 -18.06
N LEU A 456 20.26 4.20 -17.10
CA LEU A 456 21.34 4.70 -16.23
C LEU A 456 22.73 4.20 -16.66
N LYS A 457 23.07 4.28 -17.96
CA LYS A 457 24.43 3.92 -18.41
C LYS A 457 25.49 4.83 -17.75
N PRO A 458 26.60 4.27 -17.22
CA PRO A 458 27.61 5.00 -16.44
C PRO A 458 28.26 6.19 -17.16
N ASN A 459 28.26 6.22 -18.50
CA ASN A 459 28.93 7.27 -19.27
C ASN A 459 28.13 8.59 -19.41
N LYS A 460 26.88 8.67 -18.92
CA LYS A 460 26.05 9.89 -18.97
C LYS A 460 25.80 10.53 -17.59
N PHE A 461 26.24 9.90 -16.50
CA PHE A 461 25.94 10.33 -15.13
C PHE A 461 27.21 10.47 -14.29
N ASP A 462 27.70 11.70 -14.13
CA ASP A 462 28.78 12.02 -13.19
C ASP A 462 28.21 12.22 -11.77
N GLU A 463 28.38 11.22 -10.93
CA GLU A 463 27.91 11.22 -9.55
C GLU A 463 28.61 12.20 -8.64
N SER A 464 29.83 12.61 -8.98
CA SER A 464 30.53 13.63 -8.20
C SER A 464 29.72 14.92 -8.16
N THR A 465 28.79 15.10 -9.11
CA THR A 465 27.85 16.22 -9.24
C THR A 465 26.45 15.95 -8.67
N MET A 466 26.18 14.82 -8.00
CA MET A 466 24.86 14.54 -7.41
C MET A 466 24.68 15.15 -6.02
N ALA A 467 23.50 15.70 -5.75
CA ALA A 467 23.12 16.31 -4.48
C ALA A 467 21.94 15.61 -3.77
N SER A 468 21.33 14.60 -4.39
CA SER A 468 20.26 13.78 -3.83
C SER A 468 20.45 12.28 -4.13
N ASP A 469 19.62 11.43 -3.51
CA ASP A 469 19.34 10.09 -4.04
C ASP A 469 18.63 10.15 -5.40
N LEU A 470 18.65 9.03 -6.12
CA LEU A 470 17.77 8.82 -7.26
C LEU A 470 16.37 8.48 -6.77
N ILE A 471 15.38 9.21 -7.25
CA ILE A 471 13.97 8.99 -6.95
C ILE A 471 13.31 8.43 -8.19
N VAL A 472 12.91 7.15 -8.12
CA VAL A 472 12.28 6.48 -9.25
C VAL A 472 10.80 6.38 -8.99
N ILE A 473 10.00 7.02 -9.85
CA ILE A 473 8.55 6.87 -9.87
C ILE A 473 8.22 5.81 -10.90
N ASN A 474 7.56 4.73 -10.48
CA ASN A 474 7.20 3.63 -11.36
C ASN A 474 6.33 4.11 -12.53
N LYS A 475 6.41 3.39 -13.65
CA LYS A 475 5.51 3.63 -14.79
C LYS A 475 4.09 3.23 -14.40
N LEU A 476 3.16 4.17 -14.54
CA LEU A 476 1.73 3.95 -14.34
C LEU A 476 1.08 3.39 -15.61
N LYS A 477 -0.08 2.74 -15.49
CA LYS A 477 -0.80 2.20 -16.65
C LYS A 477 -1.37 3.32 -17.51
N ASN A 478 -1.94 4.34 -16.88
CA ASN A 478 -2.49 5.52 -17.53
C ASN A 478 -1.62 6.77 -17.34
N ASN A 479 -1.82 7.78 -18.21
CA ASN A 479 -1.14 9.07 -18.10
C ASN A 479 -1.70 9.90 -16.93
N ILE A 480 -0.83 10.71 -16.32
CA ILE A 480 -1.20 11.59 -15.21
C ILE A 480 -1.82 12.88 -15.76
N LYS A 481 -3.09 13.14 -15.44
CA LYS A 481 -3.85 14.29 -15.98
C LYS A 481 -3.55 15.62 -15.29
N LYS A 482 -3.11 15.60 -14.03
CA LYS A 482 -2.79 16.79 -13.23
C LYS A 482 -1.44 16.62 -12.56
N ALA A 483 -0.65 17.68 -12.49
CA ALA A 483 0.69 17.60 -11.93
C ALA A 483 0.67 17.18 -10.45
N MET A 484 1.53 16.22 -10.13
CA MET A 484 1.81 15.81 -8.77
C MET A 484 2.78 16.79 -8.13
N ASN A 485 2.58 17.09 -6.85
CA ASN A 485 3.43 17.99 -6.09
C ASN A 485 4.44 17.18 -5.29
N MET A 486 5.72 17.34 -5.61
CA MET A 486 6.83 16.65 -4.99
C MET A 486 7.57 17.59 -4.04
N LYS A 487 7.87 17.09 -2.83
CA LYS A 487 8.84 17.73 -1.93
C LYS A 487 9.89 16.72 -1.51
N LEU A 488 11.16 17.05 -1.76
CA LEU A 488 12.29 16.21 -1.42
C LEU A 488 13.28 16.98 -0.55
N ARG A 489 13.83 16.30 0.44
CA ARG A 489 14.94 16.79 1.26
C ARG A 489 16.26 16.37 0.63
N LEU A 490 17.18 17.32 0.49
CA LEU A 490 18.52 17.10 -0.04
C LEU A 490 19.40 16.40 1.00
N LYS A 491 20.38 15.62 0.54
CA LYS A 491 21.33 14.93 1.41
C LYS A 491 22.32 15.85 2.12
N ARG A 492 22.56 17.03 1.56
CA ARG A 492 23.51 18.02 2.07
C ARG A 492 22.84 19.39 2.17
N GLY A 493 23.36 20.21 3.07
CA GLY A 493 23.07 21.63 3.08
C GLY A 493 23.59 22.31 1.82
N LEU A 494 22.87 23.33 1.36
CA LEU A 494 23.28 24.13 0.21
C LEU A 494 24.56 24.92 0.51
N SER A 495 25.50 24.93 -0.44
CA SER A 495 26.62 25.86 -0.45
C SER A 495 26.31 27.05 -1.33
N GLY A 496 26.64 28.27 -0.87
CA GLY A 496 26.45 29.51 -1.65
C GLY A 496 27.28 29.59 -2.94
N MET A 497 28.21 28.66 -3.15
CA MET A 497 29.04 28.57 -4.36
C MET A 497 28.57 27.48 -5.34
N GLU A 498 27.39 26.90 -5.14
CA GLU A 498 26.87 25.78 -5.93
C GLU A 498 25.46 26.08 -6.46
N SER A 499 25.22 25.91 -7.76
CA SER A 499 23.85 25.80 -8.28
C SER A 499 23.34 24.40 -8.03
N HIS A 500 22.06 24.25 -7.72
CA HIS A 500 21.39 22.96 -7.57
C HIS A 500 20.21 22.92 -8.54
N ASN A 501 20.19 21.94 -9.44
CA ASN A 501 19.18 21.81 -10.48
C ASN A 501 18.60 20.39 -10.45
N LEU A 502 17.27 20.32 -10.56
CA LEU A 502 16.56 19.05 -10.70
C LEU A 502 16.58 18.58 -12.15
N TYR A 503 16.83 17.29 -12.34
CA TYR A 503 16.75 16.64 -13.63
C TYR A 503 15.86 15.40 -13.57
N ARG A 504 15.13 15.16 -14.66
CA ARG A 504 14.37 13.94 -14.92
C ARG A 504 15.06 13.15 -16.03
N ILE A 505 15.10 11.83 -15.91
CA ILE A 505 15.64 10.91 -16.90
C ILE A 505 14.53 10.00 -17.40
N ASN A 506 14.15 10.16 -18.67
CA ASN A 506 13.21 9.30 -19.37
C ASN A 506 13.85 8.85 -20.69
N ASN A 507 13.84 7.54 -20.99
CA ASN A 507 14.39 6.99 -22.26
C ASN A 507 15.80 7.51 -22.61
N GLU A 508 16.71 7.54 -21.63
CA GLU A 508 18.08 8.08 -21.74
C GLU A 508 18.21 9.60 -21.98
N LEU A 509 17.11 10.36 -21.97
CA LEU A 509 17.11 11.82 -22.10
C LEU A 509 17.11 12.48 -20.72
N LEU A 510 18.13 13.30 -20.47
CA LEU A 510 18.22 14.13 -19.27
C LEU A 510 17.54 15.47 -19.53
N THR A 511 16.44 15.73 -18.81
CA THR A 511 15.65 16.97 -18.95
C THR A 511 15.70 17.75 -17.66
N LYS A 512 16.06 19.04 -17.71
CA LYS A 512 15.98 19.93 -16.55
C LYS A 512 14.52 20.16 -16.18
N VAL A 513 14.17 19.97 -14.92
CA VAL A 513 12.81 20.18 -14.39
C VAL A 513 12.78 21.48 -13.62
N GLU A 514 11.73 22.27 -13.81
CA GLU A 514 11.53 23.48 -13.02
C GLU A 514 11.30 23.10 -11.55
N SER A 515 12.09 23.69 -10.67
CA SER A 515 12.07 23.36 -9.25
C SER A 515 12.39 24.59 -8.41
N LYS A 516 11.76 24.70 -7.25
CA LYS A 516 12.05 25.71 -6.25
C LYS A 516 12.87 25.08 -5.14
N ILE A 517 13.98 25.71 -4.78
CA ILE A 517 14.83 25.25 -3.69
C ILE A 517 14.73 26.27 -2.55
N LYS A 518 14.37 25.79 -1.36
CA LYS A 518 14.30 26.60 -0.14
C LYS A 518 14.98 25.85 1.00
N GLY A 519 16.16 26.32 1.40
CA GLY A 519 16.96 25.60 2.39
C GLY A 519 17.40 24.23 1.85
N ASP A 520 17.21 23.16 2.62
CA ASP A 520 17.52 21.79 2.22
C ASP A 520 16.36 21.07 1.52
N VAL A 521 15.32 21.78 1.08
CA VAL A 521 14.14 21.22 0.42
C VAL A 521 14.05 21.68 -1.02
N ILE A 522 13.80 20.73 -1.92
CA ILE A 522 13.42 20.98 -3.30
C ILE A 522 11.95 20.63 -3.51
N GLU A 523 11.23 21.57 -4.13
CA GLU A 523 9.82 21.44 -4.47
C GLU A 523 9.66 21.52 -5.99
N PHE A 524 8.90 20.61 -6.57
CA PHE A 524 8.64 20.61 -8.01
C PHE A 524 7.30 19.94 -8.32
N GLU A 525 6.80 20.21 -9.51
CA GLU A 525 5.59 19.58 -10.03
C GLU A 525 5.95 18.67 -11.20
N THR A 526 5.26 17.54 -11.33
CA THR A 526 5.45 16.65 -12.48
C THR A 526 4.20 15.84 -12.83
N GLN A 527 3.99 15.62 -14.13
CA GLN A 527 2.96 14.73 -14.67
C GLN A 527 3.55 13.41 -15.19
N GLU A 528 4.80 13.12 -14.87
CA GLU A 528 5.51 12.01 -15.49
C GLU A 528 6.20 11.09 -14.48
N SER A 529 6.10 9.79 -14.76
CA SER A 529 6.97 8.78 -14.19
C SER A 529 8.41 8.97 -14.66
N GLY A 530 9.33 8.26 -14.02
CA GLY A 530 10.75 8.25 -14.39
C GLY A 530 11.68 8.49 -13.21
N ILE A 531 12.94 8.78 -13.54
CA ILE A 531 14.01 8.91 -12.55
C ILE A 531 14.30 10.40 -12.34
N TYR A 532 14.24 10.85 -11.09
CA TYR A 532 14.51 12.22 -10.69
C TYR A 532 15.78 12.29 -9.84
N VAL A 533 16.57 13.33 -10.07
CA VAL A 533 17.83 13.55 -9.35
C VAL A 533 18.18 15.03 -9.30
N VAL A 534 18.68 15.48 -8.16
CA VAL A 534 19.26 16.82 -8.03
C VAL A 534 20.75 16.72 -8.29
N LYS A 535 21.23 17.53 -9.23
CA LYS A 535 22.66 17.72 -9.48
C LYS A 535 23.08 19.11 -9.02
N TYR A 536 24.35 19.24 -8.62
CA TYR A 536 24.96 20.51 -8.29
C TYR A 536 26.10 20.83 -9.25
N GLU A 537 26.31 22.12 -9.50
CA GLU A 537 27.42 22.62 -10.31
C GLU A 537 28.10 23.77 -9.56
N LYS A 538 29.43 23.73 -9.48
CA LYS A 538 30.22 24.75 -8.78
C LYS A 538 30.35 26.02 -9.64
N TYR A 539 30.07 27.17 -9.04
CA TYR A 539 30.32 28.48 -9.65
C TYR A 539 31.78 28.89 -9.46
N TYR A 540 32.63 28.63 -10.45
CA TYR A 540 34.00 29.15 -10.47
C TYR A 540 34.09 30.61 -10.93
N GLY A 541 33.01 31.19 -11.47
CA GLY A 541 33.02 32.53 -12.08
C GLY A 541 33.48 33.64 -11.14
N VAL A 542 33.05 33.63 -9.87
CA VAL A 542 33.48 34.61 -8.87
C VAL A 542 34.95 34.42 -8.49
N LEU A 543 35.39 33.16 -8.35
CA LEU A 543 36.78 32.83 -7.99
C LEU A 543 37.74 33.24 -9.11
N ILE A 544 37.38 32.95 -10.36
CA ILE A 544 38.12 33.36 -11.56
C ILE A 544 38.13 34.88 -11.68
N GLY A 545 36.99 35.55 -11.45
CA GLY A 545 36.91 37.02 -11.45
C GLY A 545 37.82 37.67 -10.42
N VAL A 546 37.89 37.13 -9.19
CA VAL A 546 38.80 37.60 -8.14
C VAL A 546 40.25 37.34 -8.49
N LEU A 547 40.59 36.15 -9.01
CA LEU A 547 41.96 35.81 -9.42
C LEU A 547 42.46 36.67 -10.58
N VAL A 548 41.60 36.92 -11.58
CA VAL A 548 41.90 37.83 -12.70
C VAL A 548 42.05 39.26 -12.19
N GLY A 549 41.16 39.72 -11.30
CA GLY A 549 41.25 41.05 -10.69
C GLY A 549 42.55 41.26 -9.92
N LEU A 550 42.96 40.28 -9.10
CA LEU A 550 44.25 40.31 -8.38
C LEU A 550 45.44 40.27 -9.34
N GLY A 551 45.37 39.46 -10.41
CA GLY A 551 46.40 39.43 -11.44
C GLY A 551 46.59 40.78 -12.13
N VAL A 552 45.50 41.44 -12.52
CA VAL A 552 45.54 42.78 -13.11
C VAL A 552 46.09 43.81 -12.11
N LEU A 553 45.70 43.74 -10.83
CA LEU A 553 46.22 44.63 -9.79
C LEU A 553 47.74 44.48 -9.62
N ILE A 554 48.25 43.25 -9.60
CA ILE A 554 49.70 42.97 -9.50
C ILE A 554 50.43 43.53 -10.73
N ILE A 555 49.88 43.36 -11.94
CA ILE A 555 50.45 43.93 -13.16
C ILE A 555 50.47 45.46 -13.10
N LEU A 556 49.38 46.10 -12.64
CA LEU A 556 49.32 47.55 -12.49
C LEU A 556 50.31 48.09 -11.46
N VAL A 557 50.42 47.42 -10.30
CA VAL A 557 51.39 47.78 -9.25
C VAL A 557 52.82 47.57 -9.74
N GLY A 558 53.09 46.46 -10.43
CA GLY A 558 54.38 46.17 -11.05
C GLY A 558 54.75 47.19 -12.13
N ALA A 559 53.80 47.56 -13.00
CA ALA A 559 53.98 48.58 -14.03
C ALA A 559 54.20 49.98 -13.42
N ALA A 560 53.47 50.33 -12.37
CA ALA A 560 53.66 51.58 -11.64
C ALA A 560 55.04 51.61 -10.95
N ALA A 561 55.48 50.51 -10.34
CA ALA A 561 56.81 50.40 -9.74
C ALA A 561 57.92 50.51 -10.80
N LEU A 562 57.78 49.84 -11.95
CA LEU A 562 58.68 49.95 -13.09
C LEU A 562 58.72 51.37 -13.69
N PHE A 563 57.57 52.02 -13.80
CA PHE A 563 57.46 53.41 -14.25
C PHE A 563 58.19 54.36 -13.29
N LEU A 564 58.01 54.20 -11.98
CA LEU A 564 58.71 54.98 -10.96
C LEU A 564 60.21 54.69 -10.93
N TYR A 565 60.63 53.45 -11.18
CA TYR A 565 62.04 53.06 -11.28
C TYR A 565 62.72 53.67 -12.52
N LYS A 566 62.06 53.65 -13.69
CA LYS A 566 62.59 54.24 -14.93
C LYS A 566 62.54 55.78 -14.97
N ASN A 567 61.71 56.41 -14.12
CA ASN A 567 61.55 57.87 -14.07
C ASN A 567 61.94 58.45 -12.69
N PRO A 568 63.22 58.41 -12.29
CA PRO A 568 63.68 58.89 -10.98
C PRO A 568 63.47 60.39 -10.76
N GLN A 569 63.33 61.18 -11.84
CA GLN A 569 62.98 62.61 -11.76
C GLN A 569 61.55 62.81 -11.23
N TYR A 570 60.62 61.92 -11.56
CA TYR A 570 59.24 61.97 -11.08
C TYR A 570 59.17 61.66 -9.58
N VAL A 571 59.95 60.68 -9.11
CA VAL A 571 60.12 60.36 -7.67
C VAL A 571 60.75 61.52 -6.91
N LYS A 572 61.76 62.19 -7.48
CA LYS A 572 62.32 63.44 -6.92
C LYS A 572 61.27 64.53 -6.83
N SER A 573 60.41 64.70 -7.84
CA SER A 573 59.33 65.70 -7.83
C SER A 573 58.25 65.39 -6.79
N LEU A 574 57.90 64.11 -6.59
CA LEU A 574 56.97 63.66 -5.55
C LEU A 574 57.56 63.86 -4.15
N ARG A 575 58.83 63.51 -3.96
CA ARG A 575 59.54 63.80 -2.70
C ARG A 575 59.65 65.30 -2.46
N TYR A 576 59.95 66.11 -3.48
CA TYR A 576 60.00 67.56 -3.38
C TYR A 576 58.64 68.16 -3.02
N LYS A 577 57.55 67.74 -3.67
CA LYS A 577 56.17 68.14 -3.34
C LYS A 577 55.79 67.69 -1.93
N ALA A 578 56.10 66.47 -1.52
CA ALA A 578 55.84 65.99 -0.15
C ALA A 578 56.67 66.75 0.91
N THR A 579 57.91 67.14 0.58
CA THR A 579 58.78 67.95 1.44
C THR A 579 58.28 69.39 1.51
N ASN A 580 57.73 69.93 0.42
CA ASN A 580 57.09 71.26 0.40
C ASN A 580 55.75 71.28 1.12
N VAL A 581 54.96 70.20 1.08
CA VAL A 581 53.78 70.05 1.93
C VAL A 581 54.20 69.98 3.40
N LYS A 582 55.24 69.20 3.73
CA LYS A 582 55.79 69.12 5.09
C LYS A 582 56.38 70.47 5.56
N ARG A 583 57.01 71.25 4.67
CA ARG A 583 57.51 72.62 4.96
C ARG A 583 56.38 73.64 5.04
N SER A 584 55.32 73.51 4.24
CA SER A 584 54.11 74.33 4.31
C SER A 584 53.36 74.11 5.62
N MET A 585 53.38 72.89 6.16
CA MET A 585 52.81 72.58 7.48
C MET A 585 53.69 73.06 8.65
N ASN A 586 55.00 73.22 8.45
CA ASN A 586 55.94 73.64 9.50
C ASN A 586 56.20 75.16 9.56
N ASN A 587 55.79 75.94 8.55
CA ASN A 587 55.90 77.42 8.53
C ASN A 587 54.60 78.14 8.97
N GLN A 588 53.67 77.42 9.60
CA GLN A 588 52.46 77.98 10.24
C GLN A 588 52.48 77.86 11.78
N LEU A 589 53.68 77.88 12.39
CA LEU A 589 53.88 77.95 13.85
C LEU A 589 54.83 79.09 14.20
#